data_AF-A0A373CBD3-F1
#
_entry.id   AF-A0A373CBD3-F1
#
_cell.length_a   1.000
_cell.length_b   1.000
_cell.length_c   1.000
_cell.angle_alpha   90.00
_cell.angle_beta   90.00
_cell.angle_gamma   90.00
#
_symmetry.space_group_name_H-M   'P 1'
#
loop_
_entity.id
_entity.type
_entity.pdbx_description
1 polymer ?
#
loop_
_entity_poly.entity_id
_entity_poly.type
_entity_poly.pdbx_seq_one_letter_code
_entity_poly.pdbx_strand_id
1 'polypeptide(L)'
;MSCTNSVASEDFADFIAPYFTTPEEFIRSQGTDCIDFVNSTLAVVYVPLSTVTPSTYTSYTYSAVPKLYSLLDVTSMDAAGITPAGELPVLNNQGAGVIVGFVDTGINYTDSLFRNVDGSTRIIGIWDQTNNSDNSNNIENETAKPFSAFSALYGTQYTAEEINLALNSDNPASIVPTRDENGHGTFLASIAAGNRDERAGFSGAAPQASIAMVKLKPAKQYLRDFYLIQDGAEAYQENDIMMGVSYLYFLARKYSMPLVVCIPLGTNMGSHMGMSRLGQYLNQVSLSNGSAVITAAGNETGARHHFRAVMDADTDEVTAELRVGEREAGFSMELWAENMGAYTVGFISPTGEVAREISVPLRGENTVSFLLEQTQITVYTQIADVSSGSQFIFMRFENPMSGIWRILIRNSLDIRETFHIWLPVRGFISDETYFLRPDPDTTITDPGNARYPITVTAYDHTKNSIYIHASRGYSLSGQIKPDLAAPGVNILGASVSGRRLTRMSGTSVSAAHLAGAAAILLNWGVLNANYPYLNTPVLKSIFVRGAQRNPALTYPNREFGYGTLNLYEAFLHLRNL
;
A
#
# COMPACT_ATOMS: atom_id res chain seq x y z
N MET A 1 21.48 10.07 -21.74
CA MET A 1 22.12 10.70 -20.56
C MET A 1 22.58 9.55 -19.69
N SER A 2 23.81 9.59 -19.17
CA SER A 2 24.33 8.52 -18.29
C SER A 2 23.98 8.81 -16.83
N CYS A 3 23.55 7.79 -16.09
CA CYS A 3 23.12 7.92 -14.71
C CYS A 3 24.30 8.11 -13.72
N THR A 4 24.86 9.32 -13.68
CA THR A 4 26.03 9.62 -12.83
C THR A 4 25.67 10.10 -11.43
N ASN A 5 24.45 10.60 -11.23
CA ASN A 5 23.95 11.07 -9.94
C ASN A 5 22.98 10.03 -9.36
N SER A 6 22.89 9.94 -8.02
CA SER A 6 21.94 9.03 -7.38
C SER A 6 20.50 9.39 -7.77
N VAL A 7 19.78 8.43 -8.37
CA VAL A 7 18.37 8.62 -8.75
C VAL A 7 17.45 8.78 -7.54
N ALA A 8 17.90 8.44 -6.34
CA ALA A 8 17.16 8.68 -5.11
C ALA A 8 17.24 10.15 -4.62
N SER A 9 18.05 11.01 -5.26
CA SER A 9 18.08 12.43 -4.90
C SER A 9 16.78 13.16 -5.28
N GLU A 10 16.54 14.30 -4.64
CA GLU A 10 15.43 15.22 -4.94
C GLU A 10 15.57 15.89 -6.32
N ASP A 11 16.71 15.71 -7.01
CA ASP A 11 16.96 16.28 -8.34
C ASP A 11 16.36 15.45 -9.47
N PHE A 12 15.72 14.31 -9.16
CA PHE A 12 15.09 13.43 -10.12
C PHE A 12 13.59 13.26 -9.85
N ALA A 13 12.81 13.30 -10.92
CA ALA A 13 11.43 12.83 -10.96
C ALA A 13 11.37 11.39 -11.47
N ASP A 14 10.44 10.62 -10.90
CA ASP A 14 10.24 9.21 -11.13
C ASP A 14 8.94 9.01 -11.91
N PHE A 15 9.00 8.19 -12.97
CA PHE A 15 7.83 7.84 -13.77
C PHE A 15 7.73 6.32 -13.96
N ILE A 16 6.54 5.77 -13.73
CA ILE A 16 6.22 4.36 -13.99
C ILE A 16 5.86 4.21 -15.46
N ALA A 17 6.68 3.45 -16.20
CA ALA A 17 6.54 3.26 -17.63
C ALA A 17 6.24 1.79 -17.96
N PRO A 18 5.11 1.50 -18.64
CA PRO A 18 4.93 0.19 -19.25
C PRO A 18 5.84 0.04 -20.47
N TYR A 19 6.37 -1.16 -20.69
CA TYR A 19 7.18 -1.47 -21.85
C TYR A 19 6.90 -2.87 -22.38
N PHE A 20 7.12 -3.08 -23.68
CA PHE A 20 6.88 -4.35 -24.38
C PHE A 20 8.08 -4.85 -25.19
N THR A 21 9.09 -3.99 -25.38
CA THR A 21 10.32 -4.28 -26.13
C THR A 21 11.35 -4.96 -25.22
N THR A 22 12.50 -5.35 -25.78
CA THR A 22 13.62 -5.77 -24.92
C THR A 22 14.08 -4.61 -24.04
N PRO A 23 14.69 -4.88 -22.86
CA PRO A 23 15.27 -3.83 -22.01
C PRO A 23 16.22 -2.90 -22.78
N GLU A 24 17.04 -3.44 -23.69
CA GLU A 24 18.00 -2.65 -24.48
C GLU A 24 17.31 -1.71 -25.46
N GLU A 25 16.26 -2.18 -26.13
CA GLU A 25 15.44 -1.35 -27.02
C GLU A 25 14.67 -0.28 -26.22
N PHE A 26 14.18 -0.64 -25.04
CA PHE A 26 13.47 0.29 -24.17
C PHE A 26 14.39 1.41 -23.69
N ILE A 27 15.58 1.08 -23.18
CA ILE A 27 16.61 2.07 -22.79
C ILE A 27 16.93 3.01 -23.96
N ARG A 28 17.14 2.48 -25.17
CA ARG A 28 17.36 3.30 -26.38
C ARG A 28 16.19 4.23 -26.68
N SER A 29 14.96 3.76 -26.51
CA SER A 29 13.74 4.55 -26.74
C SER A 29 13.59 5.71 -25.75
N GLN A 30 14.02 5.53 -24.51
CA GLN A 30 13.96 6.57 -23.47
C GLN A 30 15.12 7.57 -23.55
N GLY A 31 16.21 7.22 -24.25
CA GLY A 31 17.39 8.08 -24.36
C GLY A 31 18.16 8.25 -23.04
N THR A 32 17.89 7.42 -22.04
CA THR A 32 18.51 7.42 -20.71
C THR A 32 18.71 5.99 -20.21
N ASP A 33 19.78 5.76 -19.46
CA ASP A 33 20.05 4.52 -18.73
C ASP A 33 19.63 4.59 -17.25
N CYS A 34 19.12 5.74 -16.79
CA CYS A 34 18.50 5.88 -15.48
C CYS A 34 17.14 5.18 -15.44
N ILE A 35 17.15 3.85 -15.49
CA ILE A 35 15.96 3.01 -15.53
C ILE A 35 16.15 1.82 -14.60
N ASP A 36 15.20 1.59 -13.70
CA ASP A 36 15.07 0.35 -12.95
C ASP A 36 13.92 -0.49 -13.51
N PHE A 37 14.17 -1.77 -13.75
CA PHE A 37 13.14 -2.70 -14.24
C PHE A 37 12.45 -3.38 -13.06
N VAL A 38 11.15 -3.13 -12.91
CA VAL A 38 10.33 -3.73 -11.83
C VAL A 38 10.08 -5.21 -12.12
N ASN A 39 9.65 -5.48 -13.36
CA ASN A 39 9.36 -6.82 -13.88
C ASN A 39 9.52 -6.79 -15.41
N SER A 40 9.00 -7.80 -16.11
CA SER A 40 9.08 -7.91 -17.57
C SER A 40 8.19 -6.93 -18.36
N THR A 41 7.38 -6.09 -17.70
CA THR A 41 6.39 -5.21 -18.36
C THR A 41 6.36 -3.78 -17.83
N LEU A 42 7.02 -3.51 -16.71
CA LEU A 42 7.04 -2.23 -16.01
C LEU A 42 8.47 -1.86 -15.64
N ALA A 43 8.81 -0.60 -15.87
CA ALA A 43 10.06 0.01 -15.48
C ALA A 43 9.80 1.36 -14.80
N VAL A 44 10.76 1.81 -14.00
CA VAL A 44 10.81 3.15 -13.42
C VAL A 44 11.84 3.93 -14.20
N VAL A 45 11.42 5.03 -14.83
CA VAL A 45 12.31 5.94 -15.56
C VAL A 45 12.56 7.16 -14.69
N TYR A 46 13.82 7.45 -14.42
CA TYR A 46 14.23 8.63 -13.66
C TYR A 46 14.68 9.74 -14.60
N VAL A 47 14.10 10.92 -14.42
CA VAL A 47 14.31 12.09 -15.29
C VAL A 47 14.75 13.26 -14.41
N PRO A 48 15.78 14.05 -14.79
CA PRO A 48 16.15 15.23 -14.02
C PRO A 48 14.97 16.18 -13.83
N LEU A 49 14.67 16.55 -12.59
CA LEU A 49 13.51 17.36 -12.20
C LEU A 49 13.50 18.72 -12.92
N SER A 50 14.68 19.28 -13.21
CA SER A 50 14.84 20.53 -13.98
C SER A 50 14.31 20.47 -15.42
N THR A 51 14.09 19.27 -15.95
CA THR A 51 13.53 19.04 -17.30
C THR A 51 12.03 18.78 -17.29
N VAL A 52 11.43 18.62 -16.10
CA VAL A 52 10.00 18.39 -15.91
C VAL A 52 9.28 19.74 -15.87
N THR A 53 8.36 19.98 -16.80
CA THR A 53 7.57 21.23 -16.84
C THR A 53 6.23 21.07 -16.10
N PRO A 54 5.58 22.14 -15.60
CA PRO A 54 4.26 22.01 -14.96
C PRO A 54 3.19 21.37 -15.86
N SER A 55 3.30 21.54 -17.19
CA SER A 55 2.44 20.93 -18.21
C SER A 55 2.66 19.42 -18.43
N THR A 56 3.47 18.75 -17.62
CA THR A 56 3.88 17.34 -17.79
C THR A 56 2.71 16.36 -17.76
N TYR A 57 1.53 16.72 -17.23
CA TYR A 57 0.29 15.94 -17.38
C TYR A 57 -0.17 15.79 -18.84
N THR A 58 0.31 16.64 -19.76
CA THR A 58 0.06 16.49 -21.20
C THR A 58 1.05 15.53 -21.86
N SER A 59 2.28 15.45 -21.33
CA SER A 59 3.35 14.58 -21.82
C SER A 59 3.32 13.17 -21.23
N TYR A 60 2.91 13.02 -19.96
CA TYR A 60 2.82 11.75 -19.22
C TYR A 60 1.40 11.56 -18.67
N THR A 61 0.90 10.32 -18.68
CA THR A 61 -0.44 10.01 -18.16
C THR A 61 -0.45 10.01 -16.64
N TYR A 62 -1.61 10.25 -16.02
CA TYR A 62 -1.77 10.21 -14.56
C TYR A 62 -1.26 8.89 -13.95
N SER A 63 -1.44 7.78 -14.67
CA SER A 63 -0.96 6.43 -14.29
C SER A 63 0.56 6.24 -14.36
N ALA A 64 1.32 7.20 -14.88
CA ALA A 64 2.78 7.19 -14.87
C ALA A 64 3.36 7.92 -13.65
N VAL A 65 2.61 8.85 -13.04
CA VAL A 65 3.05 9.57 -11.83
C VAL A 65 2.82 8.66 -10.62
N PRO A 66 3.88 8.28 -9.86
CA PRO A 66 3.75 7.44 -8.69
C PRO A 66 2.74 8.00 -7.68
N LYS A 67 1.92 7.12 -7.10
CA LYS A 67 1.01 7.49 -6.00
C LYS A 67 1.73 7.46 -4.66
N LEU A 68 1.18 8.17 -3.69
CA LEU A 68 1.70 8.20 -2.31
C LEU A 68 0.85 7.30 -1.41
N TYR A 69 1.50 6.50 -0.58
CA TYR A 69 0.91 5.54 0.33
C TYR A 69 1.27 5.88 1.77
N SER A 70 0.30 5.73 2.67
CA SER A 70 0.43 5.94 4.11
C SER A 70 0.50 4.61 4.86
N LEU A 71 0.98 4.67 6.11
CA LEU A 71 0.87 3.56 7.07
C LEU A 71 -0.62 3.35 7.44
N LEU A 72 -0.99 2.10 7.72
CA LEU A 72 -2.37 1.71 8.02
C LEU A 72 -2.56 1.28 9.49
N ASP A 73 -1.90 1.97 10.41
CA ASP A 73 -2.04 1.83 11.85
C ASP A 73 -2.45 3.13 12.56
N VAL A 74 -2.72 3.00 13.86
CA VAL A 74 -2.78 4.12 14.81
C VAL A 74 -1.99 3.75 16.07
N THR A 75 -1.08 4.64 16.47
CA THR A 75 -0.34 4.56 17.73
C THR A 75 -1.14 5.19 18.87
N SER A 76 -2.22 4.54 19.31
CA SER A 76 -2.95 5.01 20.50
C SER A 76 -2.15 4.68 21.76
N MET A 77 -1.54 5.68 22.41
CA MET A 77 -0.83 5.52 23.69
C MET A 77 -1.75 5.23 24.90
N ASP A 78 -3.08 5.26 24.77
CA ASP A 78 -4.00 4.91 25.86
C ASP A 78 -5.27 4.22 25.34
N ALA A 79 -5.39 2.92 25.56
CA ALA A 79 -6.69 2.25 25.77
C ALA A 79 -6.55 0.77 26.19
N ALA A 80 -6.95 0.53 27.44
CA ALA A 80 -7.48 -0.71 28.00
C ALA A 80 -6.57 -1.95 28.02
N GLY A 81 -6.09 -2.29 29.22
CA GLY A 81 -5.50 -3.60 29.49
C GLY A 81 -6.50 -4.72 29.21
N ILE A 82 -6.05 -5.74 28.47
CA ILE A 82 -6.58 -7.11 28.40
C ILE A 82 -5.49 -8.04 27.84
N THR A 83 -5.53 -9.28 28.33
CA THR A 83 -4.61 -10.42 28.30
C THR A 83 -4.44 -11.10 26.93
N PRO A 84 -3.31 -11.82 26.67
CA PRO A 84 -3.07 -12.53 25.41
C PRO A 84 -3.94 -13.79 25.25
N ALA A 85 -4.39 -14.05 24.01
CA ALA A 85 -5.15 -15.25 23.65
C ALA A 85 -4.23 -16.40 23.20
N GLY A 86 -4.24 -17.48 24.00
CA GLY A 86 -4.37 -18.89 23.60
C GLY A 86 -3.47 -19.47 22.49
N GLU A 87 -2.54 -20.32 22.91
CA GLU A 87 -1.74 -21.22 22.08
C GLU A 87 -2.57 -22.39 21.52
N LEU A 88 -2.55 -22.59 20.20
CA LEU A 88 -3.18 -23.74 19.54
C LEU A 88 -2.15 -24.89 19.37
N PRO A 89 -2.33 -26.06 20.00
CA PRO A 89 -1.34 -27.15 20.01
C PRO A 89 -1.27 -28.06 18.76
N VAL A 90 -2.07 -27.80 17.71
CA VAL A 90 -2.34 -28.83 16.66
C VAL A 90 -1.44 -28.71 15.43
N LEU A 91 -0.67 -27.64 15.27
CA LEU A 91 0.20 -27.46 14.12
C LEU A 91 1.64 -27.33 14.60
N ASN A 92 2.38 -28.44 14.69
CA ASN A 92 3.83 -28.42 14.92
C ASN A 92 4.62 -27.79 13.74
N ASN A 93 3.92 -27.03 12.87
CA ASN A 93 4.42 -26.28 11.73
C ASN A 93 4.37 -24.79 12.10
N GLN A 94 5.55 -24.18 12.16
CA GLN A 94 5.74 -22.77 12.56
C GLN A 94 6.25 -21.90 11.39
N GLY A 95 6.08 -22.36 10.14
CA GLY A 95 6.45 -21.62 8.93
C GLY A 95 7.91 -21.76 8.48
N ALA A 96 8.65 -22.75 9.00
CA ALA A 96 10.05 -22.99 8.61
C ALA A 96 10.23 -23.11 7.08
N GLY A 97 11.30 -22.56 6.52
CA GLY A 97 11.56 -22.66 5.08
C GLY A 97 10.71 -21.73 4.19
N VAL A 98 9.85 -20.88 4.77
CA VAL A 98 9.08 -19.85 4.06
C VAL A 98 9.63 -18.46 4.40
N ILE A 99 9.66 -17.56 3.42
CA ILE A 99 10.02 -16.15 3.62
C ILE A 99 8.74 -15.35 3.88
N VAL A 100 8.73 -14.56 4.94
CA VAL A 100 7.78 -13.45 5.14
C VAL A 100 8.50 -12.15 4.83
N GLY A 101 8.19 -11.59 3.67
CA GLY A 101 8.74 -10.35 3.16
C GLY A 101 7.83 -9.16 3.46
N PHE A 102 8.42 -8.08 3.96
CA PHE A 102 7.73 -6.83 4.29
C PHE A 102 8.24 -5.68 3.41
N VAL A 103 7.34 -4.80 3.01
CA VAL A 103 7.66 -3.52 2.36
C VAL A 103 7.09 -2.42 3.24
N ASP A 104 7.93 -1.81 4.07
CA ASP A 104 7.51 -1.01 5.23
C ASP A 104 8.62 -0.03 5.69
N THR A 105 8.62 0.41 6.96
CA THR A 105 9.55 1.39 7.55
C THR A 105 10.92 0.83 7.95
N GLY A 106 11.10 -0.48 7.80
CA GLY A 106 12.33 -1.19 8.18
C GLY A 106 12.15 -2.15 9.34
N ILE A 107 13.26 -2.63 9.89
CA ILE A 107 13.24 -3.58 11.00
C ILE A 107 14.39 -3.31 11.98
N ASN A 108 14.10 -3.37 13.27
CA ASN A 108 15.13 -3.46 14.31
C ASN A 108 15.75 -4.86 14.31
N TYR A 109 16.72 -5.09 13.42
CA TYR A 109 17.39 -6.38 13.25
C TYR A 109 18.14 -6.86 14.50
N THR A 110 18.41 -5.97 15.45
CA THR A 110 19.07 -6.33 16.72
C THR A 110 18.11 -6.93 17.74
N ASP A 111 16.79 -6.91 17.52
CA ASP A 111 15.84 -7.51 18.46
C ASP A 111 15.97 -9.05 18.49
N SER A 112 16.04 -9.61 19.69
CA SER A 112 16.03 -11.06 19.94
C SER A 112 14.82 -11.80 19.35
N LEU A 113 13.71 -11.11 19.06
CA LEU A 113 12.55 -11.69 18.39
C LEU A 113 12.88 -12.19 16.99
N PHE A 114 13.90 -11.65 16.33
CA PHE A 114 14.23 -11.96 14.93
C PHE A 114 15.49 -12.81 14.79
N ARG A 115 15.93 -13.45 15.88
CA ARG A 115 17.13 -14.29 15.90
C ARG A 115 16.77 -15.78 15.99
N ASN A 116 17.69 -16.65 15.60
CA ASN A 116 17.66 -18.08 15.88
C ASN A 116 18.09 -18.34 17.33
N VAL A 117 17.91 -19.58 17.78
CA VAL A 117 18.32 -20.03 19.13
C VAL A 117 19.83 -19.90 19.34
N ASP A 118 20.63 -20.04 18.28
CA ASP A 118 22.09 -19.87 18.32
C ASP A 118 22.55 -18.40 18.31
N GLY A 119 21.61 -17.45 18.27
CA GLY A 119 21.87 -16.01 18.24
C GLY A 119 22.06 -15.42 16.84
N SER A 120 22.14 -16.24 15.79
CA SER A 120 22.19 -15.78 14.40
C SER A 120 20.87 -15.13 13.97
N THR A 121 20.86 -14.33 12.92
CA THR A 121 19.65 -13.67 12.40
C THR A 121 18.72 -14.64 11.65
N ARG A 122 17.41 -14.42 11.73
CA ARG A 122 16.41 -14.99 10.82
C ARG A 122 16.07 -14.06 9.65
N ILE A 123 16.65 -12.86 9.65
CA ILE A 123 16.48 -11.89 8.58
C ILE A 123 17.46 -12.24 7.46
N ILE A 124 16.94 -12.73 6.34
CA ILE A 124 17.75 -13.21 5.21
C ILE A 124 18.20 -12.09 4.27
N GLY A 125 17.56 -10.92 4.36
CA GLY A 125 17.92 -9.75 3.59
C GLY A 125 17.18 -8.50 4.07
N ILE A 126 17.90 -7.38 4.12
CA ILE A 126 17.33 -6.04 4.30
C ILE A 126 17.70 -5.23 3.07
N TRP A 127 16.74 -4.56 2.44
CA TRP A 127 17.02 -3.50 1.47
C TRP A 127 16.59 -2.17 2.06
N ASP A 128 17.57 -1.31 2.34
CA ASP A 128 17.34 0.04 2.83
C ASP A 128 17.39 1.04 1.67
N GLN A 129 16.22 1.54 1.28
CA GLN A 129 16.11 2.49 0.19
C GLN A 129 16.55 3.92 0.55
N THR A 130 16.75 4.22 1.84
CA THR A 130 17.17 5.56 2.32
C THR A 130 18.68 5.76 2.21
N ASN A 131 19.45 4.67 2.24
CA ASN A 131 20.90 4.72 2.25
C ASN A 131 21.45 4.91 0.83
N ASN A 132 21.98 6.10 0.58
CA ASN A 132 22.66 6.49 -0.67
C ASN A 132 24.19 6.39 -0.54
N SER A 133 24.72 5.31 0.06
CA SER A 133 26.16 5.07 -0.04
C SER A 133 26.51 4.92 -1.53
N ASP A 134 27.45 5.74 -2.01
CA ASP A 134 27.90 5.80 -3.41
C ASP A 134 27.86 4.42 -4.07
N ASN A 135 27.02 4.30 -5.11
CA ASN A 135 26.91 3.09 -5.94
C ASN A 135 28.19 2.77 -6.72
N SER A 136 29.31 3.46 -6.45
CA SER A 136 30.62 3.14 -7.04
C SER A 136 31.18 1.80 -6.56
N ASN A 137 30.70 1.24 -5.45
CA ASN A 137 31.29 0.03 -4.84
C ASN A 137 30.45 -1.26 -5.01
N ASN A 138 29.22 -1.16 -5.53
CA ASN A 138 28.37 -2.33 -5.84
C ASN A 138 28.07 -2.51 -7.34
N ILE A 139 28.68 -1.68 -8.19
CA ILE A 139 28.92 -2.05 -9.58
C ILE A 139 30.16 -2.94 -9.56
N GLU A 140 29.99 -4.22 -9.20
CA GLU A 140 30.89 -5.21 -9.77
C GLU A 140 30.82 -5.01 -11.30
N ASN A 141 31.97 -4.67 -11.89
CA ASN A 141 32.20 -4.59 -13.32
C ASN A 141 32.04 -5.99 -13.95
N GLU A 142 30.86 -6.58 -13.86
CA GLU A 142 30.49 -7.78 -14.60
C GLU A 142 29.65 -7.36 -15.79
N THR A 143 30.36 -7.25 -16.92
CA THR A 143 29.79 -7.22 -18.25
C THR A 143 28.75 -8.33 -18.39
N ALA A 144 27.49 -7.93 -18.59
CA ALA A 144 26.30 -8.77 -18.76
C ALA A 144 25.76 -9.44 -17.47
N LYS A 145 25.08 -8.65 -16.62
CA LYS A 145 24.15 -9.22 -15.63
C LYS A 145 22.99 -9.92 -16.37
N PRO A 146 22.79 -11.24 -16.21
CA PRO A 146 21.57 -11.88 -16.69
C PRO A 146 20.34 -11.30 -15.98
N PHE A 147 19.16 -11.40 -16.62
CA PHE A 147 17.84 -11.01 -16.10
C PHE A 147 17.48 -11.65 -14.72
N SER A 148 18.35 -12.51 -14.17
CA SER A 148 18.21 -13.20 -12.89
C SER A 148 18.77 -12.45 -11.67
N ALA A 149 19.45 -11.31 -11.84
CA ALA A 149 19.97 -10.51 -10.74
C ALA A 149 19.11 -9.26 -10.50
N PHE A 150 18.62 -9.07 -9.28
CA PHE A 150 18.01 -7.79 -8.88
C PHE A 150 19.05 -6.69 -8.94
N SER A 151 18.69 -5.58 -9.59
CA SER A 151 19.51 -4.38 -9.68
C SER A 151 18.61 -3.18 -9.39
N ALA A 152 19.08 -2.30 -8.53
CA ALA A 152 18.44 -1.03 -8.23
C ALA A 152 19.50 0.08 -8.32
N LEU A 153 19.13 1.22 -8.89
CA LEU A 153 20.01 2.38 -9.00
C LEU A 153 20.15 3.17 -7.68
N TYR A 154 19.54 2.69 -6.59
CA TYR A 154 19.54 3.31 -5.27
C TYR A 154 19.35 2.30 -4.13
N GLY A 155 19.59 2.77 -2.91
CA GLY A 155 19.48 1.98 -1.69
C GLY A 155 20.64 1.00 -1.49
N THR A 156 20.69 0.40 -0.30
CA THR A 156 21.74 -0.54 0.11
C THR A 156 21.13 -1.86 0.56
N GLN A 157 21.67 -2.97 0.09
CA GLN A 157 21.25 -4.31 0.49
C GLN A 157 22.19 -4.84 1.57
N TYR A 158 21.63 -5.49 2.58
CA TYR A 158 22.37 -6.19 3.63
C TYR A 158 21.97 -7.65 3.66
N THR A 159 22.95 -8.55 3.62
CA THR A 159 22.72 -10.00 3.65
C THR A 159 22.65 -10.55 5.08
N ALA A 160 22.17 -11.79 5.22
CA ALA A 160 22.19 -12.49 6.52
C ALA A 160 23.60 -12.55 7.12
N GLU A 161 24.63 -12.71 6.30
CA GLU A 161 26.04 -12.77 6.73
C GLU A 161 26.48 -11.43 7.32
N GLU A 162 26.18 -10.31 6.64
CA GLU A 162 26.50 -8.96 7.12
C GLU A 162 25.74 -8.62 8.39
N ILE A 163 24.47 -9.01 8.47
CA ILE A 163 23.66 -8.84 9.68
C ILE A 163 24.25 -9.66 10.83
N ASN A 164 24.66 -10.90 10.60
CA ASN A 164 25.32 -11.70 11.63
C ASN A 164 26.67 -11.12 12.06
N LEU A 165 27.45 -10.56 11.14
CA LEU A 165 28.67 -9.82 11.46
C LEU A 165 28.35 -8.61 12.33
N ALA A 166 27.30 -7.85 12.00
CA ALA A 166 26.81 -6.73 12.81
C ALA A 166 26.37 -7.16 14.21
N LEU A 167 25.62 -8.26 14.33
CA LEU A 167 25.12 -8.78 15.61
C LEU A 167 26.23 -9.24 16.57
N ASN A 168 27.40 -9.60 16.04
CA ASN A 168 28.58 -9.99 16.81
C ASN A 168 29.54 -8.81 17.09
N SER A 169 29.25 -7.61 16.58
CA SER A 169 30.03 -6.39 16.81
C SER A 169 29.52 -5.63 18.02
N ASP A 170 30.42 -4.97 18.76
CA ASP A 170 30.06 -4.02 19.83
C ASP A 170 29.31 -2.79 19.28
N ASN A 171 29.43 -2.52 17.99
CA ASN A 171 28.71 -1.46 17.28
C ASN A 171 28.06 -2.01 15.98
N PRO A 172 26.90 -2.68 16.07
CA PRO A 172 26.24 -3.27 14.90
C PRO A 172 25.98 -2.26 13.77
N ALA A 173 25.66 -1.01 14.15
CA ALA A 173 25.33 0.06 13.21
C ALA A 173 26.51 0.54 12.35
N SER A 174 27.77 0.19 12.69
CA SER A 174 28.91 0.49 11.79
C SER A 174 29.04 -0.48 10.63
N ILE A 175 28.38 -1.65 10.70
CA ILE A 175 28.39 -2.68 9.66
C ILE A 175 27.08 -2.63 8.88
N VAL A 176 25.95 -2.63 9.59
CA VAL A 176 24.61 -2.50 9.01
C VAL A 176 23.97 -1.21 9.54
N PRO A 177 24.21 -0.05 8.90
CA PRO A 177 23.71 1.26 9.30
C PRO A 177 22.26 1.48 8.87
N THR A 178 21.38 0.53 9.19
CA THR A 178 19.93 0.66 8.99
C THR A 178 19.23 0.52 10.34
N ARG A 179 18.15 1.28 10.53
CA ARG A 179 17.29 1.24 11.71
C ARG A 179 15.85 1.47 11.28
N ASP A 180 14.92 1.05 12.12
CA ASP A 180 13.50 1.40 11.97
C ASP A 180 13.19 2.52 12.95
N GLU A 181 13.19 3.76 12.45
CA GLU A 181 12.95 4.95 13.28
C GLU A 181 11.47 5.11 13.63
N ASN A 182 10.57 4.60 12.78
CA ASN A 182 9.12 4.67 12.98
C ASN A 182 8.63 3.52 13.90
N GLY A 183 9.10 2.30 13.65
CA GLY A 183 8.76 1.10 14.43
C GLY A 183 7.62 0.26 13.86
N HIS A 184 6.89 0.75 12.85
CA HIS A 184 5.77 0.04 12.24
C HIS A 184 6.22 -1.29 11.63
N GLY A 185 7.27 -1.31 10.82
CA GLY A 185 7.79 -2.52 10.18
C GLY A 185 8.30 -3.54 11.19
N THR A 186 9.01 -3.08 12.24
CA THR A 186 9.44 -3.91 13.37
C THR A 186 8.25 -4.55 14.08
N PHE A 187 7.20 -3.76 14.35
CA PHE A 187 6.00 -4.24 15.00
C PHE A 187 5.33 -5.34 14.16
N LEU A 188 5.09 -5.10 12.87
CA LEU A 188 4.42 -6.05 11.99
C LEU A 188 5.22 -7.33 11.77
N ALA A 189 6.54 -7.22 11.60
CA ALA A 189 7.43 -8.38 11.49
C ALA A 189 7.33 -9.28 12.73
N SER A 190 7.18 -8.69 13.92
CA SER A 190 7.00 -9.44 15.16
C SER A 190 5.67 -10.21 15.20
N ILE A 191 4.57 -9.60 14.74
CA ILE A 191 3.26 -10.25 14.70
C ILE A 191 3.26 -11.45 13.75
N ALA A 192 3.88 -11.31 12.58
CA ALA A 192 3.90 -12.39 11.61
C ALA A 192 4.90 -13.49 11.98
N ALA A 193 6.10 -13.14 12.44
CA ALA A 193 7.23 -14.07 12.52
C ALA A 193 8.14 -13.89 13.75
N GLY A 194 7.76 -13.09 14.75
CA GLY A 194 8.54 -12.92 15.98
C GLY A 194 8.63 -14.20 16.80
N ASN A 195 9.78 -14.45 17.43
CA ASN A 195 9.96 -15.59 18.33
C ASN A 195 8.98 -15.57 19.50
N ARG A 196 8.79 -16.74 20.10
CA ARG A 196 8.10 -16.85 21.38
C ARG A 196 8.91 -16.16 22.49
N ASP A 197 8.27 -15.24 23.20
CA ASP A 197 8.76 -14.61 24.42
C ASP A 197 7.84 -15.05 25.57
N GLU A 198 8.24 -16.11 26.27
CA GLU A 198 7.44 -16.73 27.35
C GLU A 198 7.17 -15.76 28.51
N ARG A 199 8.12 -14.85 28.80
CA ARG A 199 7.98 -13.88 29.88
C ARG A 199 6.88 -12.86 29.57
N ALA A 200 6.77 -12.49 28.29
CA ALA A 200 5.77 -11.55 27.83
C ALA A 200 4.46 -12.22 27.36
N GLY A 201 4.41 -13.55 27.29
CA GLY A 201 3.27 -14.28 26.75
C GLY A 201 3.00 -13.95 25.28
N PHE A 202 4.08 -13.76 24.49
CA PHE A 202 4.02 -13.31 23.11
C PHE A 202 4.59 -14.37 22.16
N SER A 203 4.02 -14.50 20.97
CA SER A 203 4.60 -15.22 19.83
C SER A 203 4.04 -14.62 18.55
N GLY A 204 4.89 -14.50 17.53
CA GLY A 204 4.40 -14.29 16.18
C GLY A 204 3.63 -15.52 15.67
N ALA A 205 2.86 -15.33 14.59
CA ALA A 205 2.07 -16.39 14.00
C ALA A 205 2.92 -17.52 13.37
N ALA A 206 4.06 -17.20 12.75
CA ALA A 206 5.00 -18.14 12.12
C ALA A 206 6.44 -17.93 12.64
N PRO A 207 6.74 -18.30 13.89
CA PRO A 207 8.00 -17.96 14.56
C PRO A 207 9.24 -18.67 13.99
N GLN A 208 9.10 -19.62 13.07
CA GLN A 208 10.23 -20.26 12.37
C GLN A 208 10.39 -19.79 10.92
N ALA A 209 9.55 -18.88 10.44
CA ALA A 209 9.74 -18.30 9.11
C ALA A 209 10.98 -17.41 9.04
N SER A 210 11.59 -17.35 7.86
CA SER A 210 12.63 -16.38 7.53
C SER A 210 12.00 -15.02 7.24
N ILE A 211 12.70 -13.95 7.56
CA ILE A 211 12.21 -12.58 7.40
C ILE A 211 13.01 -11.88 6.29
N ALA A 212 12.33 -11.15 5.42
CA ALA A 212 12.96 -10.21 4.51
C ALA A 212 12.31 -8.84 4.69
N MET A 213 13.10 -7.77 4.70
CA MET A 213 12.61 -6.43 4.96
C MET A 213 13.06 -5.45 3.88
N VAL A 214 12.12 -4.69 3.34
CA VAL A 214 12.39 -3.50 2.53
C VAL A 214 12.02 -2.29 3.38
N LYS A 215 13.02 -1.50 3.76
CA LYS A 215 12.83 -0.17 4.35
C LYS A 215 12.63 0.82 3.22
N LEU A 216 11.41 1.33 3.10
CA LEU A 216 11.06 2.34 2.11
C LEU A 216 11.70 3.68 2.44
N LYS A 217 12.12 4.39 1.41
CA LYS A 217 12.47 5.80 1.56
C LYS A 217 11.23 6.68 1.56
N PRO A 218 11.24 7.81 2.29
CA PRO A 218 10.18 8.81 2.16
C PRO A 218 9.98 9.23 0.71
N ALA A 219 8.74 9.54 0.36
CA ALA A 219 8.38 10.07 -0.94
C ALA A 219 9.11 11.40 -1.19
N LYS A 220 9.59 11.57 -2.42
CA LYS A 220 10.30 12.77 -2.85
C LYS A 220 9.42 14.01 -2.76
N GLN A 221 10.03 15.15 -2.46
CA GLN A 221 9.32 16.40 -2.21
C GLN A 221 8.46 16.83 -3.40
N TYR A 222 8.94 16.64 -4.65
CA TYR A 222 8.16 17.01 -5.83
C TYR A 222 6.82 16.26 -5.93
N LEU A 223 6.74 14.99 -5.46
CA LEU A 223 5.48 14.25 -5.39
C LEU A 223 4.60 14.77 -4.26
N ARG A 224 5.21 15.09 -3.11
CA ARG A 224 4.48 15.67 -1.96
C ARG A 224 3.82 16.99 -2.35
N ASP A 225 4.56 17.85 -3.05
CA ASP A 225 4.09 19.12 -3.60
C ASP A 225 3.03 18.92 -4.69
N PHE A 226 3.20 17.90 -5.52
CA PHE A 226 2.24 17.57 -6.58
C PHE A 226 0.86 17.22 -6.02
N TYR A 227 0.80 16.37 -4.99
CA TYR A 227 -0.44 15.95 -4.33
C TYR A 227 -0.90 16.89 -3.21
N LEU A 228 -0.05 17.86 -2.83
CA LEU A 228 -0.24 18.78 -1.71
C LEU A 228 -0.59 18.04 -0.42
N ILE A 229 0.19 17.02 -0.07
CA ILE A 229 0.00 16.32 1.21
C ILE A 229 0.56 17.15 2.37
N GLN A 230 0.05 16.91 3.58
CA GLN A 230 0.51 17.59 4.78
C GLN A 230 2.03 17.43 5.05
N ASP A 231 2.61 18.51 5.56
CA ASP A 231 3.99 18.54 6.04
C ASP A 231 4.21 17.52 7.15
N GLY A 232 5.30 16.76 7.06
CA GLY A 232 5.62 15.72 8.04
C GLY A 232 4.81 14.42 7.93
N ALA A 233 3.87 14.33 6.97
CA ALA A 233 3.15 13.08 6.73
C ALA A 233 4.10 11.92 6.35
N GLU A 234 3.90 10.75 6.95
CA GLU A 234 4.61 9.51 6.57
C GLU A 234 4.07 9.02 5.23
N ALA A 235 4.83 9.27 4.16
CA ALA A 235 4.40 9.00 2.80
C ALA A 235 5.49 8.25 2.03
N TYR A 236 5.10 7.18 1.35
CA TYR A 236 5.98 6.35 0.52
C TYR A 236 5.45 6.28 -0.91
N GLN A 237 6.35 6.23 -1.89
CA GLN A 237 5.97 6.32 -3.31
C GLN A 237 5.76 4.94 -3.96
N GLU A 238 4.79 4.85 -4.88
CA GLU A 238 4.34 3.62 -5.53
C GLU A 238 5.47 2.81 -6.19
N ASN A 239 6.36 3.49 -6.93
CA ASN A 239 7.46 2.86 -7.64
C ASN A 239 8.49 2.21 -6.70
N ASP A 240 8.71 2.79 -5.52
CA ASP A 240 9.60 2.23 -4.51
C ASP A 240 9.01 0.97 -3.86
N ILE A 241 7.69 0.96 -3.65
CA ILE A 241 6.96 -0.23 -3.20
C ILE A 241 7.06 -1.35 -4.26
N MET A 242 6.88 -1.00 -5.54
CA MET A 242 7.02 -1.94 -6.66
C MET A 242 8.44 -2.55 -6.71
N MET A 243 9.48 -1.73 -6.60
CA MET A 243 10.85 -2.24 -6.52
C MET A 243 11.07 -3.10 -5.27
N GLY A 244 10.44 -2.76 -4.15
CA GLY A 244 10.52 -3.53 -2.91
C GLY A 244 9.99 -4.95 -3.09
N VAL A 245 8.84 -5.10 -3.74
CA VAL A 245 8.28 -6.41 -4.07
C VAL A 245 9.18 -7.16 -5.06
N SER A 246 9.82 -6.46 -6.01
CA SER A 246 10.79 -7.07 -6.93
C SER A 246 12.00 -7.65 -6.18
N TYR A 247 12.54 -6.92 -5.20
CA TYR A 247 13.61 -7.40 -4.31
C TYR A 247 13.19 -8.65 -3.52
N LEU A 248 12.00 -8.64 -2.90
CA LEU A 248 11.49 -9.81 -2.16
C LEU A 248 11.34 -11.04 -3.05
N TYR A 249 10.85 -10.85 -4.28
CA TYR A 249 10.71 -11.92 -5.26
C TYR A 249 12.07 -12.45 -5.75
N PHE A 250 13.07 -11.57 -5.87
CA PHE A 250 14.46 -11.96 -6.11
C PHE A 250 15.03 -12.82 -4.97
N LEU A 251 14.84 -12.42 -3.70
CA LEU A 251 15.30 -13.23 -2.56
C LEU A 251 14.64 -14.60 -2.55
N ALA A 252 13.33 -14.68 -2.82
CA ALA A 252 12.61 -15.96 -2.89
C ALA A 252 13.20 -16.90 -3.96
N ARG A 253 13.58 -16.37 -5.12
CA ARG A 253 14.28 -17.14 -6.15
C ARG A 253 15.69 -17.52 -5.74
N LYS A 254 16.45 -16.58 -5.18
CA LYS A 254 17.84 -16.81 -4.71
C LYS A 254 17.91 -17.95 -3.69
N TYR A 255 16.98 -17.98 -2.74
CA TYR A 255 16.95 -19.00 -1.68
C TYR A 255 16.05 -20.21 -2.01
N SER A 256 15.36 -20.21 -3.15
CA SER A 256 14.40 -21.26 -3.56
C SER A 256 13.33 -21.54 -2.50
N MET A 257 12.78 -20.47 -1.90
CA MET A 257 11.79 -20.55 -0.83
C MET A 257 10.45 -19.94 -1.26
N PRO A 258 9.31 -20.47 -0.79
CA PRO A 258 8.03 -19.79 -0.91
C PRO A 258 8.05 -18.40 -0.26
N LEU A 259 7.23 -17.48 -0.78
CA LEU A 259 7.23 -16.07 -0.40
C LEU A 259 5.84 -15.60 0.00
N VAL A 260 5.74 -15.09 1.22
CA VAL A 260 4.64 -14.21 1.63
C VAL A 260 5.10 -12.76 1.43
N VAL A 261 4.36 -11.97 0.67
CA VAL A 261 4.57 -10.52 0.51
C VAL A 261 3.51 -9.79 1.33
N CYS A 262 3.91 -9.05 2.35
CA CYS A 262 3.04 -8.21 3.16
C CYS A 262 3.23 -6.74 2.79
N ILE A 263 2.15 -6.10 2.32
CA ILE A 263 2.10 -4.68 1.96
C ILE A 263 1.04 -4.01 2.85
N PRO A 264 1.44 -3.53 4.04
CA PRO A 264 0.55 -2.94 5.03
C PRO A 264 0.35 -1.43 4.83
N LEU A 265 0.40 -0.98 3.57
CA LEU A 265 0.33 0.42 3.14
C LEU A 265 -0.93 0.65 2.30
N GLY A 266 -1.45 1.87 2.32
CA GLY A 266 -2.68 2.20 1.58
C GLY A 266 -2.75 3.62 1.05
N THR A 267 -3.50 3.80 -0.03
CA THR A 267 -3.86 5.11 -0.57
C THR A 267 -5.29 5.15 -1.13
N ASN A 268 -5.87 6.35 -1.15
CA ASN A 268 -7.14 6.66 -1.82
C ASN A 268 -6.90 7.18 -3.23
N MET A 269 -5.64 7.41 -3.62
CA MET A 269 -5.26 7.88 -4.96
C MET A 269 -5.41 6.74 -5.95
N GLY A 270 -6.28 6.89 -6.94
CA GLY A 270 -6.60 5.88 -7.94
C GLY A 270 -8.08 5.53 -8.00
N SER A 271 -8.43 4.63 -8.93
CA SER A 271 -9.83 4.37 -9.29
C SER A 271 -10.62 3.48 -8.35
N HIS A 272 -9.99 2.90 -7.32
CA HIS A 272 -10.61 1.89 -6.45
C HIS A 272 -11.13 0.63 -7.17
N MET A 273 -10.78 0.45 -8.45
CA MET A 273 -11.15 -0.73 -9.26
C MET A 273 -10.12 -1.87 -9.16
N GLY A 274 -8.97 -1.65 -8.52
CA GLY A 274 -7.86 -2.60 -8.47
C GLY A 274 -6.98 -2.61 -9.72
N MET A 275 -6.95 -1.48 -10.45
CA MET A 275 -6.27 -1.32 -11.74
C MET A 275 -5.03 -0.43 -11.68
N SER A 276 -4.56 -0.01 -10.50
CA SER A 276 -3.30 0.75 -10.35
C SER A 276 -2.10 -0.03 -10.88
N ARG A 277 -0.96 0.66 -11.12
CA ARG A 277 0.26 -0.02 -11.60
C ARG A 277 0.78 -1.01 -10.56
N LEU A 278 0.76 -0.62 -9.29
CA LEU A 278 1.06 -1.53 -8.19
C LEU A 278 0.05 -2.69 -8.15
N GLY A 279 -1.26 -2.43 -8.22
CA GLY A 279 -2.29 -3.48 -8.21
C GLY A 279 -2.14 -4.51 -9.34
N GLN A 280 -1.82 -4.05 -10.56
CA GLN A 280 -1.54 -4.93 -11.70
C GLN A 280 -0.29 -5.78 -11.47
N TYR A 281 0.78 -5.18 -10.94
CA TYR A 281 2.00 -5.90 -10.62
C TYR A 281 1.77 -6.96 -9.53
N LEU A 282 1.05 -6.61 -8.46
CA LEU A 282 0.70 -7.56 -7.40
C LEU A 282 -0.21 -8.68 -7.87
N ASN A 283 -1.11 -8.41 -8.82
CA ASN A 283 -1.90 -9.45 -9.47
C ASN A 283 -1.00 -10.49 -10.17
N GLN A 284 0.07 -10.05 -10.84
CA GLN A 284 1.03 -10.95 -11.48
C GLN A 284 1.81 -11.78 -10.45
N VAL A 285 2.33 -11.13 -9.39
CA VAL A 285 3.05 -11.81 -8.31
C VAL A 285 2.15 -12.85 -7.61
N SER A 286 0.88 -12.51 -7.41
CA SER A 286 -0.12 -13.37 -6.76
C SER A 286 -0.36 -14.70 -7.47
N LEU A 287 -0.14 -14.75 -8.79
CA LEU A 287 -0.34 -15.96 -9.61
C LEU A 287 0.89 -16.88 -9.63
N SER A 288 2.03 -16.43 -9.12
CA SER A 288 3.24 -17.26 -9.03
C SER A 288 3.06 -18.41 -8.03
N ASN A 289 3.56 -19.60 -8.38
CA ASN A 289 3.58 -20.73 -7.44
C ASN A 289 4.45 -20.39 -6.22
N GLY A 290 4.00 -20.80 -5.04
CA GLY A 290 4.66 -20.54 -3.77
C GLY A 290 4.54 -19.08 -3.30
N SER A 291 3.68 -18.26 -3.90
CA SER A 291 3.48 -16.87 -3.47
C SER A 291 2.17 -16.65 -2.70
N ALA A 292 2.23 -15.78 -1.69
CA ALA A 292 1.06 -15.25 -0.98
C ALA A 292 1.19 -13.73 -0.84
N VAL A 293 0.41 -12.97 -1.61
CA VAL A 293 0.39 -11.49 -1.52
C VAL A 293 -0.75 -11.05 -0.61
N ILE A 294 -0.42 -10.28 0.41
CA ILE A 294 -1.35 -9.84 1.46
C ILE A 294 -1.29 -8.32 1.58
N THR A 295 -2.46 -7.71 1.56
CA THR A 295 -2.64 -6.25 1.64
C THR A 295 -3.59 -5.90 2.78
N ALA A 296 -3.41 -4.73 3.38
CA ALA A 296 -4.35 -4.20 4.35
C ALA A 296 -5.52 -3.49 3.64
N ALA A 297 -6.70 -3.51 4.27
CA ALA A 297 -7.92 -2.94 3.71
C ALA A 297 -7.95 -1.40 3.70
N GLY A 298 -7.25 -0.75 4.63
CA GLY A 298 -7.32 0.70 4.85
C GLY A 298 -8.06 1.06 6.14
N ASN A 299 -7.88 2.31 6.59
CA ASN A 299 -8.46 2.83 7.83
C ASN A 299 -9.35 4.07 7.60
N GLU A 300 -10.08 4.11 6.47
CA GLU A 300 -10.77 5.32 5.99
C GLU A 300 -12.24 5.44 6.43
N THR A 301 -12.82 4.39 7.01
CA THR A 301 -14.19 4.47 7.51
C THR A 301 -14.28 5.50 8.64
N GLY A 302 -15.22 6.43 8.53
CA GLY A 302 -15.39 7.52 9.48
C GLY A 302 -14.43 8.70 9.29
N ALA A 303 -13.45 8.61 8.37
CA ALA A 303 -12.65 9.77 7.95
C ALA A 303 -13.48 10.74 7.08
N ARG A 304 -14.56 10.25 6.46
CA ARG A 304 -15.49 11.02 5.61
C ARG A 304 -14.81 11.58 4.35
N HIS A 305 -13.84 10.82 3.84
CA HIS A 305 -13.04 11.12 2.66
C HIS A 305 -13.61 10.59 1.34
N HIS A 306 -14.77 9.95 1.37
CA HIS A 306 -15.41 9.40 0.18
C HIS A 306 -16.82 9.98 0.02
N PHE A 307 -17.13 10.44 -1.19
CA PHE A 307 -18.45 10.88 -1.61
C PHE A 307 -18.91 10.02 -2.79
N ARG A 308 -20.14 9.54 -2.73
CA ARG A 308 -20.78 8.78 -3.81
C ARG A 308 -22.10 9.44 -4.17
N ALA A 309 -22.39 9.53 -5.46
CA ALA A 309 -23.71 9.93 -5.94
C ALA A 309 -24.10 9.19 -7.21
N VAL A 310 -25.41 9.00 -7.39
CA VAL A 310 -26.01 8.43 -8.59
C VAL A 310 -26.66 9.57 -9.37
N MET A 311 -26.37 9.64 -10.67
CA MET A 311 -27.02 10.57 -11.58
C MET A 311 -28.25 9.89 -12.21
N ASP A 312 -29.40 10.01 -11.56
CA ASP A 312 -30.66 9.43 -12.08
C ASP A 312 -31.22 10.24 -13.27
N ALA A 313 -32.25 9.71 -13.94
CA ALA A 313 -32.85 10.30 -15.15
C ALA A 313 -33.27 11.78 -15.01
N ASP A 314 -33.68 12.20 -13.81
CA ASP A 314 -34.13 13.57 -13.52
C ASP A 314 -33.02 14.46 -12.90
N THR A 315 -31.78 13.96 -12.78
CA THR A 315 -30.68 14.64 -12.05
C THR A 315 -29.55 15.05 -12.99
N ASP A 316 -29.59 16.29 -13.49
CA ASP A 316 -28.56 16.87 -14.37
C ASP A 316 -27.34 17.41 -13.61
N GLU A 317 -27.51 17.74 -12.34
CA GLU A 317 -26.47 18.31 -11.48
C GLU A 317 -26.56 17.73 -10.06
N VAL A 318 -25.42 17.31 -9.51
CA VAL A 318 -25.26 16.92 -8.11
C VAL A 318 -24.26 17.86 -7.46
N THR A 319 -24.53 18.28 -6.22
CA THR A 319 -23.60 19.08 -5.43
C THR A 319 -22.96 18.24 -4.31
N ALA A 320 -21.63 18.10 -4.35
CA ALA A 320 -20.85 17.60 -3.24
C ALA A 320 -20.42 18.76 -2.34
N GLU A 321 -20.76 18.68 -1.05
CA GLU A 321 -20.40 19.71 -0.06
C GLU A 321 -19.18 19.25 0.74
N LEU A 322 -18.10 20.02 0.61
CA LEU A 322 -16.81 19.75 1.22
C LEU A 322 -16.52 20.83 2.27
N ARG A 323 -16.33 20.42 3.53
CA ARG A 323 -15.74 21.31 4.54
C ARG A 323 -14.24 21.29 4.33
N VAL A 324 -13.62 22.46 4.27
CA VAL A 324 -12.17 22.65 4.35
C VAL A 324 -11.81 23.23 5.70
N GLY A 325 -10.87 22.58 6.39
CA GLY A 325 -10.36 22.97 7.69
C GLY A 325 -9.60 24.30 7.67
N GLU A 326 -9.33 24.84 8.85
CA GLU A 326 -8.45 26.00 8.97
C GLU A 326 -7.00 25.62 8.63
N ARG A 327 -6.27 26.54 7.99
CA ARG A 327 -4.83 26.40 7.67
C ARG A 327 -4.47 25.19 6.81
N GLU A 328 -5.40 24.75 5.96
CA GLU A 328 -5.08 23.78 4.92
C GLU A 328 -4.23 24.47 3.84
N ALA A 329 -2.95 24.06 3.69
CA ALA A 329 -2.05 24.64 2.70
C ALA A 329 -2.46 24.26 1.26
N GLY A 330 -3.02 23.05 1.12
CA GLY A 330 -3.55 22.53 -0.12
C GLY A 330 -3.91 21.07 0.02
N PHE A 331 -4.57 20.52 -0.99
CA PHE A 331 -4.84 19.09 -1.12
C PHE A 331 -5.25 18.76 -2.56
N SER A 332 -5.19 17.48 -2.92
CA SER A 332 -5.81 16.97 -4.15
C SER A 332 -7.02 16.10 -3.86
N MET A 333 -7.95 16.00 -4.81
CA MET A 333 -9.03 15.01 -4.77
C MET A 333 -9.35 14.47 -6.16
N GLU A 334 -10.00 13.32 -6.19
CA GLU A 334 -10.15 12.50 -7.38
C GLU A 334 -11.60 12.14 -7.61
N LEU A 335 -12.18 12.56 -8.74
CA LEU A 335 -13.47 12.07 -9.20
C LEU A 335 -13.27 10.97 -10.23
N TRP A 336 -13.92 9.83 -10.01
CA TRP A 336 -13.98 8.71 -10.95
C TRP A 336 -15.42 8.41 -11.33
N ALA A 337 -15.65 8.31 -12.64
CA ALA A 337 -16.90 7.80 -13.15
C ALA A 337 -16.98 6.27 -12.96
N GLU A 338 -18.16 5.76 -12.59
CA GLU A 338 -18.45 4.36 -12.78
C GLU A 338 -18.73 4.10 -14.27
N ASN A 339 -18.19 3.01 -14.82
CA ASN A 339 -18.37 2.61 -16.22
C ASN A 339 -17.98 3.73 -17.24
N MET A 340 -18.94 4.14 -18.08
CA MET A 340 -18.75 5.07 -19.21
C MET A 340 -19.37 6.46 -18.96
N GLY A 341 -19.70 6.79 -17.69
CA GLY A 341 -20.19 8.12 -17.33
C GLY A 341 -19.16 9.21 -17.65
N ALA A 342 -19.64 10.39 -18.03
CA ALA A 342 -18.78 11.55 -18.25
C ALA A 342 -19.37 12.80 -17.62
N TYR A 343 -18.56 13.45 -16.81
CA TYR A 343 -18.95 14.55 -15.95
C TYR A 343 -18.07 15.77 -16.18
N THR A 344 -18.62 16.93 -15.85
CA THR A 344 -17.89 18.20 -15.71
C THR A 344 -18.01 18.67 -14.28
N VAL A 345 -17.03 19.47 -13.84
CA VAL A 345 -16.99 20.03 -12.48
C VAL A 345 -17.01 21.56 -12.53
N GLY A 346 -17.72 22.14 -11.57
CA GLY A 346 -17.68 23.56 -11.23
C GLY A 346 -17.57 23.73 -9.71
N PHE A 347 -17.29 24.95 -9.26
CA PHE A 347 -17.02 25.23 -7.85
C PHE A 347 -17.76 26.47 -7.37
N ILE A 348 -18.21 26.44 -6.12
CA ILE A 348 -18.68 27.60 -5.37
C ILE A 348 -17.81 27.73 -4.11
N SER A 349 -17.18 28.88 -3.94
CA SER A 349 -16.36 29.20 -2.77
C SER A 349 -17.21 29.37 -1.51
N PRO A 350 -16.60 29.34 -0.31
CA PRO A 350 -17.29 29.60 0.95
C PRO A 350 -17.97 30.99 1.00
N THR A 351 -17.47 31.97 0.24
CA THR A 351 -18.07 33.31 0.17
C THR A 351 -19.19 33.42 -0.87
N GLY A 352 -19.33 32.41 -1.74
CA GLY A 352 -20.33 32.33 -2.79
C GLY A 352 -19.84 32.74 -4.19
N GLU A 353 -18.54 32.95 -4.40
CA GLU A 353 -17.97 33.10 -5.75
C GLU A 353 -18.18 31.80 -6.54
N VAL A 354 -18.57 31.92 -7.81
CA VAL A 354 -18.99 30.78 -8.64
C VAL A 354 -18.11 30.66 -9.87
N ALA A 355 -17.52 29.47 -10.06
CA ALA A 355 -16.83 29.06 -11.29
C ALA A 355 -17.58 27.88 -11.92
N ARG A 356 -18.49 28.17 -12.86
CA ARG A 356 -19.53 27.22 -13.31
C ARG A 356 -19.15 26.30 -14.48
N GLU A 357 -18.16 26.66 -15.30
CA GLU A 357 -17.85 25.89 -16.51
C GLU A 357 -16.35 25.84 -16.78
N ILE A 358 -15.75 24.70 -16.45
CA ILE A 358 -14.41 24.34 -16.89
C ILE A 358 -14.58 23.49 -18.15
N SER A 359 -14.24 24.03 -19.33
CA SER A 359 -14.27 23.27 -20.58
C SER A 359 -13.37 22.04 -20.47
N VAL A 360 -13.94 20.85 -20.63
CA VAL A 360 -13.22 19.58 -20.53
C VAL A 360 -12.84 19.10 -21.93
N PRO A 361 -11.58 19.32 -22.39
CA PRO A 361 -11.07 18.61 -23.57
C PRO A 361 -10.96 17.10 -23.27
N LEU A 362 -10.82 16.27 -24.31
CA LEU A 362 -10.56 14.81 -24.21
C LEU A 362 -9.44 14.47 -23.19
N ARG A 363 -8.45 15.37 -23.11
CA ARG A 363 -7.42 15.44 -22.08
C ARG A 363 -6.99 16.90 -21.94
N GLY A 364 -6.89 17.41 -20.72
CA GLY A 364 -6.38 18.75 -20.51
C GLY A 364 -6.46 19.23 -19.06
N GLU A 365 -5.80 20.36 -18.83
CA GLU A 365 -5.68 21.01 -17.54
C GLU A 365 -6.25 22.43 -17.65
N ASN A 366 -7.02 22.83 -16.66
CA ASN A 366 -7.55 24.18 -16.52
C ASN A 366 -7.35 24.65 -15.09
N THR A 367 -7.05 25.94 -14.92
CA THR A 367 -6.88 26.53 -13.59
C THR A 367 -7.95 27.59 -13.36
N VAL A 368 -8.66 27.46 -12.24
CA VAL A 368 -9.64 28.44 -11.74
C VAL A 368 -9.02 29.18 -10.56
N SER A 369 -9.13 30.51 -10.54
CA SER A 369 -8.61 31.35 -9.47
C SER A 369 -9.73 32.14 -8.80
N PHE A 370 -9.80 32.05 -7.47
CA PHE A 370 -10.71 32.79 -6.60
C PHE A 370 -9.91 33.92 -5.95
N LEU A 371 -10.06 35.15 -6.47
CA LEU A 371 -9.13 36.24 -6.17
C LEU A 371 -9.26 36.75 -4.73
N LEU A 372 -10.46 36.78 -4.17
CA LEU A 372 -10.70 37.30 -2.81
C LEU A 372 -10.27 36.28 -1.75
N GLU A 373 -10.41 35.00 -2.07
CA GLU A 373 -10.05 33.84 -1.26
C GLU A 373 -8.58 33.47 -1.38
N GLN A 374 -7.90 33.96 -2.41
CA GLN A 374 -6.54 33.57 -2.82
C GLN A 374 -6.40 32.06 -3.04
N THR A 375 -7.50 31.40 -3.39
CA THR A 375 -7.55 29.97 -3.68
C THR A 375 -7.38 29.75 -5.17
N GLN A 376 -6.53 28.79 -5.53
CA GLN A 376 -6.40 28.30 -6.89
C GLN A 376 -6.82 26.83 -6.95
N ILE A 377 -7.63 26.48 -7.95
CA ILE A 377 -8.03 25.10 -8.20
C ILE A 377 -7.57 24.71 -9.60
N THR A 378 -6.65 23.76 -9.68
CA THR A 378 -6.22 23.15 -10.94
C THR A 378 -7.03 21.89 -11.18
N VAL A 379 -7.66 21.78 -12.34
CA VAL A 379 -8.50 20.66 -12.75
C VAL A 379 -7.90 20.00 -13.98
N TYR A 380 -7.41 18.78 -13.80
CA TYR A 380 -6.99 17.92 -14.89
C TYR A 380 -8.07 16.88 -15.17
N THR A 381 -8.45 16.71 -16.43
CA THR A 381 -9.44 15.70 -16.82
C THR A 381 -8.87 14.79 -17.90
N GLN A 382 -9.23 13.52 -17.80
CA GLN A 382 -8.96 12.49 -18.80
C GLN A 382 -10.23 11.65 -19.00
N ILE A 383 -10.75 11.62 -20.25
CA ILE A 383 -12.04 10.94 -20.54
C ILE A 383 -11.96 9.41 -20.38
N ALA A 384 -10.77 8.83 -20.58
CA ALA A 384 -10.51 7.42 -20.41
C ALA A 384 -9.11 7.24 -19.85
N ASP A 385 -9.00 6.84 -18.58
CA ASP A 385 -7.74 6.42 -18.00
C ASP A 385 -7.23 5.14 -18.67
N VAL A 386 -5.91 5.03 -18.83
CA VAL A 386 -5.27 3.92 -19.56
C VAL A 386 -5.45 2.58 -18.84
N SER A 387 -5.67 2.61 -17.53
CA SER A 387 -5.73 1.38 -16.71
C SER A 387 -7.15 0.92 -16.46
N SER A 388 -8.07 1.86 -16.18
CA SER A 388 -9.47 1.57 -15.86
C SER A 388 -10.42 1.75 -17.06
N GLY A 389 -10.07 2.60 -18.03
CA GLY A 389 -10.97 2.99 -19.12
C GLY A 389 -12.04 4.01 -18.73
N SER A 390 -12.16 4.34 -17.45
CA SER A 390 -13.15 5.29 -16.92
C SER A 390 -12.66 6.74 -16.99
N GLN A 391 -13.60 7.68 -17.00
CA GLN A 391 -13.26 9.09 -16.83
C GLN A 391 -12.69 9.33 -15.44
N PHE A 392 -11.63 10.14 -15.41
CA PHE A 392 -11.00 10.62 -14.21
C PHE A 392 -10.84 12.15 -14.25
N ILE A 393 -11.18 12.80 -13.14
CA ILE A 393 -10.94 14.24 -12.92
C ILE A 393 -10.11 14.40 -11.64
N PHE A 394 -8.90 14.90 -11.79
CA PHE A 394 -8.02 15.31 -10.69
C PHE A 394 -8.24 16.79 -10.39
N MET A 395 -8.51 17.12 -9.15
CA MET A 395 -8.70 18.49 -8.70
C MET A 395 -7.68 18.80 -7.60
N ARG A 396 -6.84 19.81 -7.81
CA ARG A 396 -5.81 20.25 -6.87
C ARG A 396 -6.13 21.64 -6.34
N PHE A 397 -6.33 21.75 -5.03
CA PHE A 397 -6.66 22.96 -4.32
C PHE A 397 -5.40 23.53 -3.67
N GLU A 398 -4.99 24.72 -4.09
CA GLU A 398 -3.85 25.46 -3.55
C GLU A 398 -4.36 26.64 -2.74
N ASN A 399 -3.90 26.76 -1.49
CA ASN A 399 -4.37 27.75 -0.50
C ASN A 399 -5.91 27.83 -0.41
N PRO A 400 -6.62 26.71 -0.19
CA PRO A 400 -8.07 26.71 -0.12
C PRO A 400 -8.57 27.50 1.10
N MET A 401 -9.50 28.43 0.87
CA MET A 401 -10.19 29.12 1.95
C MET A 401 -10.93 28.11 2.83
N SER A 402 -10.76 28.23 4.15
CA SER A 402 -11.52 27.44 5.12
C SER A 402 -13.01 27.72 5.02
N GLY A 403 -13.84 26.69 5.11
CA GLY A 403 -15.29 26.82 5.02
C GLY A 403 -15.91 25.73 4.17
N ILE A 404 -17.17 25.93 3.77
CA ILE A 404 -17.90 24.94 2.97
C ILE A 404 -17.76 25.31 1.49
N TRP A 405 -17.04 24.48 0.76
CA TRP A 405 -16.98 24.49 -0.69
C TRP A 405 -18.12 23.63 -1.24
N ARG A 406 -18.70 24.08 -2.36
CA ARG A 406 -19.66 23.26 -3.13
C ARG A 406 -19.06 22.92 -4.48
N ILE A 407 -18.91 21.63 -4.74
CA ILE A 407 -18.45 21.11 -6.02
C ILE A 407 -19.71 20.73 -6.79
N LEU A 408 -19.91 21.36 -7.94
CA LEU A 408 -21.03 21.13 -8.84
C LEU A 408 -20.60 20.09 -9.87
N ILE A 409 -21.21 18.92 -9.86
CA ILE A 409 -20.94 17.85 -10.83
C ILE A 409 -22.11 17.79 -11.79
N ARG A 410 -21.84 17.92 -13.08
CA ARG A 410 -22.87 17.90 -14.14
C ARG A 410 -22.62 16.78 -15.12
N ASN A 411 -23.69 16.12 -15.54
CA ASN A 411 -23.58 15.12 -16.59
C ASN A 411 -23.28 15.78 -17.94
N SER A 412 -22.33 15.20 -18.69
CA SER A 412 -21.91 15.70 -20.01
C SER A 412 -22.38 14.79 -21.15
N LEU A 413 -22.82 13.57 -20.82
CA LEU A 413 -23.39 12.61 -21.77
C LEU A 413 -24.79 12.22 -21.30
N ASP A 414 -25.57 11.59 -22.18
CA ASP A 414 -26.85 10.97 -21.78
C ASP A 414 -26.63 9.59 -21.12
N ILE A 415 -25.43 9.36 -20.57
CA ILE A 415 -25.05 8.17 -19.83
C ILE A 415 -25.11 8.53 -18.35
N ARG A 416 -26.05 7.91 -17.64
CA ARG A 416 -26.48 8.23 -16.27
C ARG A 416 -26.00 7.13 -15.35
N GLU A 417 -24.91 7.38 -14.62
CA GLU A 417 -24.22 6.36 -13.82
C GLU A 417 -23.88 6.91 -12.42
N THR A 418 -23.27 6.08 -11.58
CA THR A 418 -22.65 6.55 -10.34
C THR A 418 -21.34 7.28 -10.66
N PHE A 419 -20.96 8.20 -9.79
CA PHE A 419 -19.58 8.64 -9.67
C PHE A 419 -19.16 8.68 -8.21
N HIS A 420 -17.85 8.69 -8.03
CA HIS A 420 -17.21 8.68 -6.73
C HIS A 420 -16.19 9.80 -6.67
N ILE A 421 -16.05 10.42 -5.49
CA ILE A 421 -14.99 11.39 -5.21
C ILE A 421 -14.25 10.93 -3.97
N TRP A 422 -12.93 10.80 -4.05
CA TRP A 422 -12.08 10.51 -2.91
C TRP A 422 -11.13 11.67 -2.61
N LEU A 423 -11.04 12.01 -1.32
CA LEU A 423 -9.96 12.79 -0.74
C LEU A 423 -8.76 11.87 -0.44
N PRO A 424 -7.56 12.43 -0.21
CA PRO A 424 -6.39 11.67 0.20
C PRO A 424 -6.67 10.91 1.51
N VAL A 425 -5.90 9.86 1.77
CA VAL A 425 -6.01 9.10 3.01
C VAL A 425 -5.77 9.98 4.24
N ARG A 426 -6.30 9.55 5.39
CA ARG A 426 -5.97 10.18 6.67
C ARG A 426 -4.46 10.29 6.86
N GLY A 427 -4.02 11.42 7.40
CA GLY A 427 -2.62 11.79 7.58
C GLY A 427 -2.01 12.55 6.39
N PHE A 428 -2.62 12.49 5.21
CA PHE A 428 -2.20 13.32 4.07
C PHE A 428 -3.00 14.62 3.94
N ILE A 429 -4.16 14.68 4.59
CA ILE A 429 -5.08 15.82 4.62
C ILE A 429 -5.58 16.02 6.06
N SER A 430 -6.04 17.22 6.39
CA SER A 430 -6.57 17.54 7.72
C SER A 430 -7.82 16.73 8.04
N ASP A 431 -7.92 16.23 9.27
CA ASP A 431 -9.15 15.60 9.79
C ASP A 431 -10.36 16.58 9.80
N GLU A 432 -10.11 17.89 9.68
CA GLU A 432 -11.15 18.93 9.56
C GLU A 432 -11.58 19.21 8.12
N THR A 433 -10.94 18.57 7.13
CA THR A 433 -11.28 18.67 5.70
C THR A 433 -11.96 17.38 5.23
N TYR A 434 -13.28 17.43 5.05
CA TYR A 434 -14.08 16.23 4.80
C TYR A 434 -15.43 16.53 4.12
N PHE A 435 -16.03 15.50 3.51
CA PHE A 435 -17.38 15.62 2.93
C PHE A 435 -18.45 15.67 4.01
N LEU A 436 -19.39 16.62 3.88
CA LEU A 436 -20.50 16.76 4.82
C LEU A 436 -21.51 15.60 4.72
N ARG A 437 -21.60 14.98 3.55
CA ARG A 437 -22.44 13.81 3.27
C ARG A 437 -21.58 12.69 2.66
N PRO A 438 -20.74 12.04 3.47
CA PRO A 438 -19.84 10.99 3.00
C PRO A 438 -20.58 9.67 2.79
N ASP A 439 -20.04 8.82 1.93
CA ASP A 439 -20.43 7.42 1.81
C ASP A 439 -19.39 6.54 2.54
N PRO A 440 -19.81 5.68 3.50
CA PRO A 440 -18.89 4.88 4.30
C PRO A 440 -18.34 3.64 3.57
N ASP A 441 -18.95 3.26 2.44
CA ASP A 441 -18.60 2.07 1.67
C ASP A 441 -17.68 2.42 0.50
N THR A 442 -17.07 1.41 -0.15
CA THR A 442 -16.09 1.60 -1.22
C THR A 442 -14.90 2.48 -0.79
N THR A 443 -14.39 2.18 0.41
CA THR A 443 -13.26 2.87 1.05
C THR A 443 -12.00 2.01 1.13
N ILE A 444 -12.00 0.82 0.50
CA ILE A 444 -10.83 -0.07 0.44
C ILE A 444 -9.71 0.62 -0.32
N THR A 445 -8.60 0.90 0.37
CA THR A 445 -7.46 1.61 -0.20
C THR A 445 -6.74 0.76 -1.25
N ASP A 446 -6.14 1.41 -2.25
CA ASP A 446 -5.15 0.75 -3.11
C ASP A 446 -3.91 0.37 -2.27
N PRO A 447 -3.30 -0.82 -2.45
CA PRO A 447 -3.62 -1.84 -3.44
C PRO A 447 -4.54 -2.96 -2.91
N GLY A 448 -5.22 -2.74 -1.77
CA GLY A 448 -6.21 -3.66 -1.19
C GLY A 448 -7.44 -3.92 -2.09
N ASN A 449 -7.70 -3.02 -3.02
CA ASN A 449 -8.73 -3.15 -4.03
C ASN A 449 -8.35 -4.12 -5.19
N ALA A 450 -7.11 -4.62 -5.26
CA ALA A 450 -6.64 -5.49 -6.33
C ALA A 450 -7.23 -6.92 -6.27
N ARG A 451 -7.42 -7.53 -7.45
CA ARG A 451 -8.17 -8.78 -7.63
C ARG A 451 -7.61 -9.97 -6.85
N TYR A 452 -6.34 -10.28 -7.03
CA TYR A 452 -5.75 -11.52 -6.52
C TYR A 452 -5.15 -11.42 -5.12
N PRO A 453 -4.49 -10.31 -4.70
CA PRO A 453 -4.02 -10.15 -3.32
C PRO A 453 -5.11 -10.45 -2.30
N ILE A 454 -4.73 -10.99 -1.14
CA ILE A 454 -5.66 -11.24 -0.03
C ILE A 454 -5.70 -9.98 0.82
N THR A 455 -6.85 -9.33 0.85
CA THR A 455 -7.04 -8.06 1.53
C THR A 455 -7.69 -8.29 2.88
N VAL A 456 -7.03 -7.79 3.92
CA VAL A 456 -7.39 -8.08 5.31
C VAL A 456 -7.85 -6.83 6.00
N THR A 457 -9.01 -6.94 6.64
CA THR A 457 -9.55 -5.89 7.51
C THR A 457 -9.34 -6.24 8.98
N ALA A 458 -9.57 -5.26 9.85
CA ALA A 458 -9.33 -5.38 11.28
C ALA A 458 -10.62 -5.58 12.05
N TYR A 459 -10.59 -6.50 13.00
CA TYR A 459 -11.62 -6.62 14.03
C TYR A 459 -11.02 -6.65 15.44
N ASP A 460 -11.83 -6.24 16.41
CA ASP A 460 -11.55 -6.39 17.83
C ASP A 460 -11.91 -7.82 18.25
N HIS A 461 -10.89 -8.64 18.46
CA HIS A 461 -11.05 -10.04 18.85
C HIS A 461 -11.65 -10.23 20.25
N THR A 462 -11.59 -9.21 21.11
CA THR A 462 -12.16 -9.27 22.47
C THR A 462 -13.66 -9.00 22.48
N LYS A 463 -14.13 -8.17 21.54
CA LYS A 463 -15.54 -7.77 21.40
C LYS A 463 -16.26 -8.46 20.25
N ASN A 464 -15.52 -9.17 19.40
CA ASN A 464 -16.00 -9.77 18.16
C ASN A 464 -16.72 -8.76 17.25
N SER A 465 -16.16 -7.55 17.14
CA SER A 465 -16.72 -6.41 16.40
C SER A 465 -15.71 -5.84 15.41
N ILE A 466 -16.18 -5.32 14.28
CA ILE A 466 -15.30 -4.68 13.29
C ILE A 466 -14.58 -3.47 13.91
N TYR A 467 -13.33 -3.23 13.51
CA TYR A 467 -12.63 -2.00 13.86
C TYR A 467 -13.38 -0.80 13.25
N ILE A 468 -13.63 0.25 14.05
CA ILE A 468 -14.51 1.35 13.65
C ILE A 468 -13.99 2.11 12.42
N HIS A 469 -12.67 2.14 12.23
CA HIS A 469 -12.03 2.81 11.10
C HIS A 469 -11.71 1.87 9.94
N ALA A 470 -11.91 0.57 10.08
CA ALA A 470 -11.62 -0.37 9.01
C ALA A 470 -12.41 -0.01 7.74
N SER A 471 -11.69 0.18 6.64
CA SER A 471 -12.27 0.42 5.33
C SER A 471 -13.22 -0.71 4.92
N ARG A 472 -14.26 -0.33 4.18
CA ARG A 472 -15.34 -1.21 3.75
C ARG A 472 -15.38 -1.29 2.25
N GLY A 473 -15.61 -2.48 1.71
CA GLY A 473 -15.82 -2.61 0.28
C GLY A 473 -17.29 -2.47 -0.10
N TYR A 474 -17.73 -3.08 -1.18
CA TYR A 474 -16.92 -3.74 -2.22
C TYR A 474 -15.98 -2.77 -2.94
N SER A 475 -15.04 -3.29 -3.73
CA SER A 475 -14.28 -2.44 -4.65
C SER A 475 -15.23 -1.76 -5.65
N LEU A 476 -14.77 -0.71 -6.32
CA LEU A 476 -15.57 -0.05 -7.36
C LEU A 476 -15.94 -1.03 -8.50
N SER A 477 -15.08 -2.02 -8.77
CA SER A 477 -15.32 -3.10 -9.74
C SER A 477 -16.24 -4.23 -9.23
N GLY A 478 -16.90 -4.04 -8.09
CA GLY A 478 -17.82 -5.03 -7.49
C GLY A 478 -17.14 -6.25 -6.87
N GLN A 479 -15.81 -6.22 -6.67
CA GLN A 479 -15.10 -7.34 -6.05
C GLN A 479 -15.35 -7.36 -4.54
N ILE A 480 -15.51 -8.57 -4.00
CA ILE A 480 -15.64 -8.77 -2.57
C ILE A 480 -14.30 -8.46 -1.91
N LYS A 481 -14.23 -7.26 -1.34
CA LYS A 481 -13.14 -6.73 -0.52
C LYS A 481 -13.74 -6.14 0.75
N PRO A 482 -13.09 -6.26 1.93
CA PRO A 482 -11.94 -7.11 2.19
C PRO A 482 -12.27 -8.59 1.92
N ASP A 483 -11.25 -9.44 1.77
CA ASP A 483 -11.47 -10.88 1.61
C ASP A 483 -11.88 -11.51 2.95
N LEU A 484 -11.23 -11.11 4.05
CA LEU A 484 -11.53 -11.57 5.41
C LEU A 484 -11.04 -10.57 6.47
N ALA A 485 -11.46 -10.76 7.71
CA ALA A 485 -10.99 -10.00 8.87
C ALA A 485 -9.99 -10.79 9.73
N ALA A 486 -9.01 -10.12 10.31
CA ALA A 486 -8.10 -10.71 11.31
C ALA A 486 -7.95 -9.76 12.53
N PRO A 487 -7.43 -10.25 13.67
CA PRO A 487 -7.25 -9.40 14.85
C PRO A 487 -6.36 -8.20 14.53
N GLY A 488 -6.86 -7.00 14.81
CA GLY A 488 -6.16 -5.76 14.47
C GLY A 488 -6.37 -4.62 15.45
N VAL A 489 -6.97 -4.88 16.61
CA VAL A 489 -7.23 -3.85 17.63
C VAL A 489 -6.47 -4.19 18.90
N ASN A 490 -5.67 -3.24 19.38
CA ASN A 490 -4.90 -3.30 20.61
C ASN A 490 -3.97 -4.52 20.72
N ILE A 491 -3.34 -4.90 19.60
CA ILE A 491 -2.47 -6.07 19.51
C ILE A 491 -1.11 -5.73 20.11
N LEU A 492 -0.51 -6.68 20.83
CA LEU A 492 0.83 -6.55 21.41
C LEU A 492 1.90 -7.01 20.42
N GLY A 493 2.97 -6.23 20.23
CA GLY A 493 4.07 -6.53 19.32
C GLY A 493 5.37 -5.80 19.69
N ALA A 494 6.44 -6.02 18.93
CA ALA A 494 7.76 -5.44 19.16
C ALA A 494 7.74 -3.91 19.17
N SER A 495 8.61 -3.30 19.96
CA SER A 495 8.71 -1.84 20.12
C SER A 495 10.13 -1.36 19.85
N VAL A 496 10.24 -0.16 19.26
CA VAL A 496 11.51 0.54 19.06
C VAL A 496 11.73 1.68 20.06
N SER A 497 10.76 1.98 20.93
CA SER A 497 10.76 3.15 21.84
C SER A 497 11.31 2.85 23.24
N GLY A 498 12.25 1.90 23.35
CA GLY A 498 12.94 1.55 24.60
C GLY A 498 12.16 0.61 25.54
N ARG A 499 10.90 0.29 25.23
CA ARG A 499 10.16 -0.83 25.83
C ARG A 499 10.38 -2.09 25.00
N ARG A 500 10.16 -3.26 25.61
CA ARG A 500 10.28 -4.56 24.92
C ARG A 500 9.16 -4.81 23.90
N LEU A 501 7.92 -4.50 24.29
CA LEU A 501 6.71 -4.63 23.48
C LEU A 501 5.83 -3.38 23.62
N THR A 502 5.00 -3.09 22.62
CA THR A 502 4.01 -2.02 22.59
C THR A 502 2.70 -2.52 22.00
N ARG A 503 1.64 -1.70 22.00
CA ARG A 503 0.37 -2.02 21.37
C ARG A 503 0.07 -1.12 20.17
N MET A 504 -0.59 -1.69 19.17
CA MET A 504 -0.98 -1.02 17.93
C MET A 504 -2.36 -1.50 17.48
N SER A 505 -3.08 -0.64 16.78
CA SER A 505 -4.33 -1.00 16.10
C SER A 505 -4.28 -0.60 14.63
N GLY A 506 -4.91 -1.36 13.75
CA GLY A 506 -4.94 -1.06 12.33
C GLY A 506 -5.19 -2.28 11.46
N THR A 507 -5.56 -2.02 10.20
CA THR A 507 -5.64 -3.07 9.18
C THR A 507 -4.26 -3.61 8.79
N SER A 508 -3.19 -2.81 8.94
CA SER A 508 -1.80 -3.26 8.81
C SER A 508 -1.46 -4.43 9.74
N VAL A 509 -1.86 -4.32 11.01
CA VAL A 509 -1.67 -5.36 12.03
C VAL A 509 -2.41 -6.65 11.68
N SER A 510 -3.59 -6.53 11.07
CA SER A 510 -4.39 -7.68 10.62
C SER A 510 -3.75 -8.38 9.43
N ALA A 511 -3.17 -7.61 8.50
CA ALA A 511 -2.39 -8.13 7.38
C ALA A 511 -1.17 -8.93 7.87
N ALA A 512 -0.47 -8.46 8.91
CA ALA A 512 0.67 -9.18 9.49
C ALA A 512 0.27 -10.53 10.12
N HIS A 513 -0.89 -10.62 10.79
CA HIS A 513 -1.40 -11.91 11.28
C HIS A 513 -1.66 -12.89 10.14
N LEU A 514 -2.33 -12.43 9.06
CA LEU A 514 -2.56 -13.29 7.91
C LEU A 514 -1.24 -13.68 7.23
N ALA A 515 -0.23 -12.81 7.24
CA ALA A 515 1.09 -13.12 6.67
C ALA A 515 1.75 -14.32 7.35
N GLY A 516 1.74 -14.36 8.68
CA GLY A 516 2.21 -15.54 9.40
C GLY A 516 1.35 -16.79 9.15
N ALA A 517 0.03 -16.65 9.12
CA ALA A 517 -0.86 -17.77 8.79
C ALA A 517 -0.61 -18.32 7.37
N ALA A 518 -0.33 -17.44 6.40
CA ALA A 518 0.02 -17.82 5.03
C ALA A 518 1.36 -18.54 4.96
N ALA A 519 2.34 -18.14 5.78
CA ALA A 519 3.62 -18.85 5.87
C ALA A 519 3.43 -20.29 6.37
N ILE A 520 2.55 -20.51 7.35
CA ILE A 520 2.20 -21.87 7.81
C ILE A 520 1.56 -22.70 6.68
N LEU A 521 0.60 -22.13 5.93
CA LEU A 521 -0.03 -22.84 4.81
C LEU A 521 0.95 -23.13 3.66
N LEU A 522 1.85 -22.20 3.34
CA LEU A 522 2.88 -22.41 2.31
C LEU A 522 3.87 -23.50 2.73
N ASN A 523 4.29 -23.53 4.00
CA ASN A 523 5.12 -24.63 4.51
C ASN A 523 4.38 -25.96 4.35
N TRP A 524 3.13 -26.03 4.80
CA TRP A 524 2.36 -27.27 4.74
C TRP A 524 2.10 -27.73 3.30
N GLY A 525 1.70 -26.83 2.40
CA GLY A 525 1.32 -27.20 1.05
C GLY A 525 2.52 -27.40 0.13
N VAL A 526 3.43 -26.42 0.09
CA VAL A 526 4.54 -26.42 -0.87
C VAL A 526 5.70 -27.26 -0.37
N LEU A 527 6.21 -26.98 0.84
CA LEU A 527 7.43 -27.63 1.34
C LEU A 527 7.21 -29.08 1.76
N ASN A 528 6.07 -29.37 2.40
CA ASN A 528 5.69 -30.74 2.75
C ASN A 528 4.96 -31.47 1.61
N ALA A 529 4.88 -30.86 0.42
CA ALA A 529 4.29 -31.39 -0.81
C ALA A 529 2.82 -31.85 -0.71
N ASN A 530 2.05 -31.36 0.28
CA ASN A 530 0.62 -31.67 0.40
C ASN A 530 -0.23 -30.96 -0.67
N TYR A 531 0.22 -29.80 -1.15
CA TYR A 531 -0.39 -29.03 -2.23
C TYR A 531 0.71 -28.20 -2.95
N PRO A 532 1.50 -28.80 -3.85
CA PRO A 532 2.73 -28.18 -4.38
C PRO A 532 2.55 -26.88 -5.18
N TYR A 533 1.35 -26.63 -5.71
CA TYR A 533 1.03 -25.49 -6.56
C TYR A 533 0.21 -24.41 -5.84
N LEU A 534 0.37 -24.27 -4.52
CA LEU A 534 -0.26 -23.17 -3.78
C LEU A 534 0.24 -21.82 -4.32
N ASN A 535 -0.70 -20.92 -4.58
CA ASN A 535 -0.48 -19.52 -4.89
C ASN A 535 -1.56 -18.67 -4.20
N THR A 536 -1.49 -17.35 -4.36
CA THR A 536 -2.32 -16.42 -3.56
C THR A 536 -3.82 -16.69 -3.71
N PRO A 537 -4.40 -16.88 -4.92
CA PRO A 537 -5.82 -17.24 -5.05
C PRO A 537 -6.22 -18.56 -4.37
N VAL A 538 -5.34 -19.57 -4.39
CA VAL A 538 -5.63 -20.85 -3.74
C VAL A 538 -5.59 -20.69 -2.22
N LEU A 539 -4.58 -19.99 -1.67
CA LEU A 539 -4.54 -19.66 -0.25
C LEU A 539 -5.77 -18.87 0.18
N LYS A 540 -6.18 -17.87 -0.61
CA LYS A 540 -7.41 -17.09 -0.38
C LYS A 540 -8.62 -18.01 -0.24
N SER A 541 -8.81 -18.95 -1.16
CA SER A 541 -9.91 -19.92 -1.13
C SER A 541 -9.88 -20.77 0.15
N ILE A 542 -8.71 -21.24 0.56
CA ILE A 542 -8.52 -22.03 1.79
C ILE A 542 -8.92 -21.20 3.03
N PHE A 543 -8.38 -19.99 3.15
CA PHE A 543 -8.71 -19.10 4.27
C PHE A 543 -10.19 -18.73 4.32
N VAL A 544 -10.79 -18.39 3.17
CA VAL A 544 -12.21 -18.03 3.06
C VAL A 544 -13.11 -19.20 3.43
N ARG A 545 -12.76 -20.44 3.03
CA ARG A 545 -13.54 -21.63 3.39
C ARG A 545 -13.48 -21.91 4.89
N GLY A 546 -12.30 -21.75 5.50
CA GLY A 546 -12.11 -21.87 6.94
C GLY A 546 -12.53 -20.67 7.77
N ALA A 547 -12.94 -19.57 7.15
CA ALA A 547 -13.29 -18.34 7.86
C ALA A 547 -14.52 -18.56 8.77
N GLN A 548 -14.40 -18.10 10.01
CA GLN A 548 -15.50 -18.17 10.96
C GLN A 548 -16.52 -17.06 10.66
N ARG A 549 -17.81 -17.42 10.70
CA ARG A 549 -18.91 -16.51 10.34
C ARG A 549 -19.85 -16.33 11.52
N ASN A 550 -20.21 -15.09 11.81
CA ASN A 550 -21.23 -14.79 12.79
C ASN A 550 -22.61 -15.10 12.18
N PRO A 551 -23.41 -16.03 12.74
CA PRO A 551 -24.73 -16.38 12.19
C PRO A 551 -25.72 -15.21 12.13
N ALA A 552 -25.47 -14.12 12.87
CA ALA A 552 -26.29 -12.92 12.84
C ALA A 552 -26.01 -12.01 11.62
N LEU A 553 -24.96 -12.29 10.84
CA LEU A 553 -24.55 -11.50 9.67
C LEU A 553 -24.69 -12.33 8.39
N THR A 554 -24.98 -11.66 7.28
CA THR A 554 -24.93 -12.26 5.93
C THR A 554 -23.51 -12.15 5.40
N TYR A 555 -23.02 -13.22 4.76
CA TYR A 555 -21.71 -13.26 4.12
C TYR A 555 -21.84 -13.68 2.64
N PRO A 556 -20.97 -13.16 1.75
CA PRO A 556 -19.99 -12.11 2.02
C PRO A 556 -20.65 -10.74 2.30
N ASN A 557 -19.96 -9.86 3.03
CA ASN A 557 -20.39 -8.48 3.28
C ASN A 557 -19.23 -7.48 3.17
N ARG A 558 -19.54 -6.20 3.27
CA ARG A 558 -18.61 -5.08 3.05
C ARG A 558 -17.61 -4.91 4.18
N GLU A 559 -17.96 -5.33 5.39
CA GLU A 559 -17.18 -5.12 6.61
C GLU A 559 -16.21 -6.26 6.89
N PHE A 560 -16.65 -7.51 6.80
CA PHE A 560 -15.89 -8.71 7.18
C PHE A 560 -15.48 -9.56 5.97
N GLY A 561 -15.87 -9.19 4.75
CA GLY A 561 -15.65 -10.03 3.59
C GLY A 561 -16.36 -11.37 3.77
N TYR A 562 -15.59 -12.46 3.80
CA TYR A 562 -16.12 -13.81 3.99
C TYR A 562 -16.15 -14.32 5.43
N GLY A 563 -15.64 -13.57 6.41
CA GLY A 563 -15.57 -13.98 7.82
C GLY A 563 -14.27 -13.58 8.51
N THR A 564 -14.06 -14.09 9.72
CA THR A 564 -12.81 -13.88 10.47
C THR A 564 -11.83 -15.04 10.27
N LEU A 565 -10.54 -14.73 10.20
CA LEU A 565 -9.45 -15.70 10.04
C LEU A 565 -9.54 -16.79 11.12
N ASN A 566 -9.59 -18.06 10.67
CA ASN A 566 -9.42 -19.21 11.53
C ASN A 566 -8.58 -20.26 10.79
N LEU A 567 -7.27 -20.27 11.07
CA LEU A 567 -6.32 -21.16 10.42
C LEU A 567 -6.59 -22.63 10.74
N TYR A 568 -7.04 -22.93 11.97
CA TYR A 568 -7.34 -24.30 12.38
C TYR A 568 -8.51 -24.88 11.58
N GLU A 569 -9.60 -24.12 11.47
CA GLU A 569 -10.75 -24.51 10.65
C GLU A 569 -10.37 -24.63 9.17
N ALA A 570 -9.48 -23.77 8.67
CA ALA A 570 -8.96 -23.90 7.30
C ALA A 570 -8.28 -25.26 7.06
N PHE A 571 -7.48 -25.76 8.02
CA PHE A 571 -6.90 -27.10 7.96
C PHE A 571 -7.93 -28.22 8.12
N LEU A 572 -8.93 -28.06 9.00
CA LEU A 572 -10.00 -29.05 9.14
C LEU A 572 -10.80 -29.21 7.86
N HIS A 573 -11.09 -28.10 7.17
CA HIS A 573 -11.76 -28.14 5.87
C HIS A 573 -10.92 -28.84 4.80
N LEU A 574 -9.59 -28.67 4.81
CA LEU A 574 -8.70 -29.38 3.89
C LEU A 574 -8.67 -30.90 4.14
N ARG A 575 -8.83 -31.36 5.39
CA ARG A 575 -8.86 -32.78 5.73
C ARG A 575 -10.15 -33.49 5.30
N ASN A 576 -11.27 -32.76 5.31
CA ASN A 576 -12.60 -33.34 5.12
C ASN A 576 -13.10 -33.23 3.65
N LEU A 577 -12.24 -32.80 2.72
CA LEU A 577 -12.43 -32.90 1.27
C LEU A 577 -11.77 -34.19 0.77
#